data_AF-A0A8T6CEE8-F1
#
_entry.id   AF-A0A8T6CEE8-F1
#
_cell.length_a   1.000
_cell.length_b   1.000
_cell.length_c   1.000
_cell.angle_alpha   90.00
_cell.angle_beta   90.00
_cell.angle_gamma   90.00
#
_symmetry.space_group_name_H-M   'P 1'
#
loop_
_entity.id
_entity.type
_entity.pdbx_description
1 polymer ?
#
loop_
_entity_poly.entity_id
_entity_poly.type
_entity_poly.pdbx_seq_one_letter_code
_entity_poly.pdbx_strand_id
1 'polypeptide(L)' 'MTGTALASVLDALDYQDDEGLVTSDTPDVGGRRAYVWQEIRSKLQIDAAYFHGNVPAVYFKEFETVDDDDLWALHRSLWN' A
#
# COMPACT_ATOMS: atom_id res chain seq x y z
N MET A 1 -0.27 -14.76 12.32
CA MET A 1 -0.96 -13.59 12.92
C MET A 1 -0.10 -12.38 12.59
N THR A 2 -0.33 -11.77 11.44
CA THR A 2 0.55 -10.75 10.83
C THR A 2 -0.35 -9.66 10.26
N GLY A 3 -1.05 -8.95 11.14
CA GLY A 3 -1.90 -7.80 10.78
C GLY A 3 -1.74 -6.61 11.73
N THR A 4 -0.80 -6.70 12.68
CA THR A 4 -0.67 -5.74 13.79
C THR A 4 0.35 -4.64 13.51
N ALA A 5 1.35 -4.89 12.64
CA ALA A 5 2.43 -3.95 12.38
C ALA A 5 1.98 -2.80 11.45
N LEU A 6 1.43 -3.13 10.27
CA LEU A 6 0.92 -2.13 9.33
C LEU A 6 -0.18 -1.26 9.94
N ALA A 7 -1.15 -1.83 10.63
CA ALA A 7 -2.19 -1.06 11.31
C ALA A 7 -1.58 -0.04 12.29
N SER A 8 -0.59 -0.45 13.09
CA SER A 8 0.10 0.45 14.01
C SER A 8 0.89 1.56 13.30
N VAL A 9 1.48 1.28 12.15
CA VAL A 9 2.19 2.29 11.34
C VAL A 9 1.20 3.26 10.71
N LEU A 10 0.08 2.77 10.19
CA LEU A 10 -0.96 3.60 9.59
C LEU A 10 -1.60 4.53 10.65
N ASP A 11 -1.83 4.03 11.86
CA ASP A 11 -2.29 4.81 13.01
C ASP A 11 -1.26 5.87 13.43
N ALA A 12 0.01 5.47 13.61
CA ALA A 12 1.09 6.38 14.01
C ALA A 12 1.37 7.49 12.99
N LEU A 13 1.06 7.25 11.72
CA LEU A 13 1.17 8.21 10.62
C LEU A 13 -0.16 8.91 10.29
N ASP A 14 -1.21 8.67 11.07
CA ASP A 14 -2.54 9.30 10.97
C ASP A 14 -3.28 9.02 9.63
N TYR A 15 -3.04 7.85 9.02
CA TYR A 15 -3.71 7.42 7.78
C TYR A 15 -4.93 6.53 8.02
N GLN A 16 -5.07 5.92 9.20
CA GLN A 16 -6.02 4.82 9.43
C GLN A 16 -7.49 5.17 9.15
N ASP A 17 -7.88 6.42 9.42
CA ASP A 17 -9.25 6.93 9.22
C ASP A 17 -9.39 7.83 7.97
N ASP A 18 -8.35 7.93 7.14
CA ASP A 18 -8.38 8.77 5.94
C ASP A 18 -9.11 8.08 4.78
N GLU A 19 -10.03 8.81 4.13
CA GLU A 19 -10.79 8.35 2.95
C GLU A 19 -9.92 7.96 1.74
N GLY A 20 -8.67 8.40 1.73
CA GLY A 20 -7.69 8.05 0.72
C GLY A 20 -7.02 6.70 0.97
N LEU A 21 -7.05 6.15 2.19
CA LEU A 21 -6.40 4.91 2.52
C LEU A 21 -7.16 3.71 1.94
N VAL A 22 -6.42 2.88 1.19
CA VAL A 22 -6.91 1.63 0.62
C VAL A 22 -6.01 0.48 1.07
N THR A 23 -6.61 -0.53 1.69
CA THR A 23 -5.98 -1.79 2.10
C THR A 23 -6.66 -2.98 1.40
N SER A 24 -6.21 -4.20 1.67
CA SER A 24 -6.89 -5.42 1.20
C SER A 24 -8.31 -5.55 1.74
N ASP A 25 -8.58 -4.94 2.88
CA ASP A 25 -9.84 -5.07 3.62
C ASP A 25 -10.79 -3.91 3.34
N THR A 26 -10.32 -2.85 2.65
CA THR A 26 -11.15 -1.72 2.24
C THR A 26 -12.24 -2.21 1.28
N PRO A 27 -13.53 -2.15 1.69
CA PRO A 27 -14.62 -2.51 0.82
C PRO A 27 -14.81 -1.46 -0.28
N ASP A 28 -15.09 -1.92 -1.50
CA ASP A 28 -15.55 -1.10 -2.61
C ASP A 28 -14.64 0.10 -2.98
N VAL A 29 -13.41 -0.22 -3.38
CA VAL A 29 -12.53 0.76 -4.03
C VAL A 29 -13.17 1.10 -5.38
N GLY A 30 -13.88 2.23 -5.48
CA GLY A 30 -14.67 2.56 -6.66
C GLY A 30 -13.84 3.03 -7.88
N GLY A 31 -14.39 2.82 -9.09
CA GLY A 31 -13.98 3.50 -10.32
C GLY A 31 -12.52 3.28 -10.75
N ARG A 32 -11.84 4.37 -11.18
CA ARG A 32 -10.45 4.32 -11.65
C ARG A 32 -9.48 3.92 -10.52
N ARG A 33 -9.79 4.30 -9.28
CA ARG A 33 -9.00 3.93 -8.10
C ARG A 33 -8.92 2.41 -7.94
N ALA A 34 -10.02 1.69 -8.20
CA ALA A 34 -10.09 0.23 -8.18
C ALA A 34 -9.04 -0.41 -9.10
N TYR A 35 -9.00 0.06 -10.34
CA TYR A 35 -8.11 -0.47 -11.36
C TYR A 35 -6.65 -0.25 -10.99
N VAL A 36 -6.30 0.98 -10.56
CA VAL A 36 -4.94 1.30 -10.14
C VAL A 36 -4.53 0.47 -8.93
N TRP A 37 -5.43 0.32 -7.93
CA TRP A 37 -5.19 -0.51 -6.75
C TRP A 37 -4.91 -1.98 -7.13
N GLN A 38 -5.71 -2.56 -8.01
CA GLN A 38 -5.51 -3.94 -8.47
C GLN A 38 -4.17 -4.11 -9.21
N GLU A 39 -3.80 -3.16 -10.06
CA GLU A 39 -2.52 -3.19 -10.78
C GLU A 39 -1.33 -3.12 -9.82
N ILE A 40 -1.29 -2.16 -8.89
CA ILE A 40 -0.16 -2.03 -7.94
C ILE A 40 -0.11 -3.19 -6.95
N ARG A 41 -1.25 -3.67 -6.46
CA ARG A 41 -1.28 -4.82 -5.56
C ARG A 41 -0.80 -6.10 -6.24
N SER A 42 -1.21 -6.34 -7.49
CA SER A 42 -0.81 -7.55 -8.22
C SER A 42 0.65 -7.52 -8.68
N LYS A 43 1.13 -6.37 -9.18
CA LYS A 43 2.48 -6.26 -9.76
C LYS A 43 3.56 -5.97 -8.73
N LEU A 44 3.25 -5.10 -7.77
CA LEU A 44 4.22 -4.56 -6.82
C LEU A 44 4.00 -5.14 -5.41
N GLN A 45 2.99 -6.01 -5.26
CA GLN A 45 2.67 -6.69 -4.01
C GLN A 45 2.40 -5.73 -2.85
N ILE A 46 1.95 -4.50 -3.12
CA ILE A 46 1.69 -3.47 -2.09
C ILE A 46 0.54 -3.90 -1.16
N ASP A 47 0.71 -3.67 0.14
CA ASP A 47 -0.23 -4.11 1.18
C ASP A 47 -1.27 -3.03 1.53
N ALA A 48 -0.87 -1.75 1.47
CA ALA A 48 -1.78 -0.60 1.48
C ALA A 48 -1.28 0.54 0.61
N ALA A 49 -2.19 1.38 0.12
CA ALA A 49 -1.84 2.60 -0.60
C ALA A 49 -2.75 3.76 -0.17
N TYR A 50 -2.15 4.93 -0.01
CA TYR A 50 -2.89 6.17 0.17
C TYR A 50 -3.11 6.83 -1.19
N PHE A 51 -4.36 7.17 -1.50
CA PHE A 51 -4.76 7.87 -2.71
C PHE A 51 -5.16 9.30 -2.41
N HIS A 52 -4.54 10.24 -3.14
CA HIS A 52 -5.07 11.60 -3.26
C HIS A 52 -5.92 11.67 -4.54
N GLY A 53 -7.25 11.63 -4.39
CA GLY A 53 -8.17 11.49 -5.52
C GLY A 53 -8.04 10.13 -6.19
N ASN A 54 -7.57 10.07 -7.45
CA ASN A 54 -7.36 8.81 -8.17
C ASN A 54 -5.87 8.45 -8.33
N VAL A 55 -4.98 9.18 -7.67
CA VAL A 55 -3.53 9.01 -7.79
C VAL A 55 -3.00 8.41 -6.48
N PRO A 56 -2.33 7.25 -6.53
CA PRO A 56 -1.63 6.73 -5.36
C PRO A 56 -0.42 7.62 -5.05
N ALA A 57 -0.38 8.15 -3.83
CA ALA A 57 0.65 9.08 -3.37
C ALA A 57 1.64 8.40 -2.40
N VAL A 58 1.17 7.43 -1.61
CA VAL A 58 2.01 6.67 -0.67
C VAL A 58 1.69 5.19 -0.80
N TYR A 59 2.71 4.35 -0.75
CA TYR A 59 2.59 2.89 -0.74
C TYR A 59 3.18 2.34 0.55
N PHE A 60 2.53 1.32 1.09
CA PHE A 60 2.97 0.58 2.26
C PHE A 60 3.19 -0.88 1.89
N LYS A 61 4.36 -1.39 2.20
CA LYS A 61 4.75 -2.78 1.99
C LYS A 61 5.27 -3.33 3.31
N GLU A 62 4.66 -4.40 3.80
CA GLU A 62 5.15 -5.18 4.93
C GLU A 62 6.15 -6.23 4.46
N PHE A 63 7.20 -6.39 5.25
CA PHE A 63 8.20 -7.44 5.13
C PHE A 63 8.32 -8.13 6.49
N GLU A 64 8.38 -9.47 6.49
CA GLU A 64 8.64 -10.24 7.71
C GLU A 64 10.09 -10.06 8.18
N THR A 65 11.00 -10.07 7.20
CA THR A 65 12.40 -9.68 7.31
C THR A 65 12.74 -8.90 6.05
N VAL A 66 13.52 -7.82 6.18
CA VAL A 66 13.92 -7.00 5.03
C VAL A 66 15.42 -6.85 5.02
N ASP A 67 16.02 -7.04 3.85
CA ASP A 67 17.42 -6.70 3.58
C ASP A 67 17.53 -5.61 2.49
N ASP A 68 18.76 -5.18 2.21
CA ASP A 68 19.02 -4.13 1.24
C ASP A 68 18.62 -4.55 -0.19
N ASP A 69 18.73 -5.84 -0.53
CA ASP A 69 18.39 -6.36 -1.85
C ASP A 69 16.87 -6.33 -2.07
N ASP A 70 16.08 -6.69 -1.05
CA ASP A 70 14.62 -6.56 -1.05
C ASP A 70 14.18 -5.11 -1.25
N LEU A 71 14.79 -4.17 -0.52
CA LEU A 71 14.51 -2.73 -0.68
C LEU A 71 14.87 -2.25 -2.09
N TRP A 72 16.01 -2.70 -2.63
CA TRP A 72 16.42 -2.34 -3.99
C TRP A 72 15.52 -2.94 -5.07
N ALA A 73 14.99 -4.15 -4.86
CA ALA A 73 14.04 -4.77 -5.76
C ALA A 73 12.71 -4.01 -5.77
N LEU A 74 12.19 -3.64 -4.60
CA LEU A 74 10.97 -2.82 -4.48
C LEU A 74 11.17 -1.43 -5.09
N HIS A 75 12.30 -0.78 -4.82
CA HIS A 75 12.62 0.51 -5.43
C HIS A 75 12.64 0.41 -6.96
N ARG A 76 13.28 -0.63 -7.51
CA ARG A 76 13.34 -0.84 -8.96
C ARG A 76 11.96 -1.12 -9.56
N SER A 77 11.07 -1.82 -8.87
CA SER A 77 9.73 -2.12 -9.40
C SER A 77 8.80 -0.91 -9.38
N LEU A 78 9.01 0.02 -8.45
CA LEU A 78 8.24 1.27 -8.36
C LEU A 78 8.67 2.34 -9.37
N TRP A 79 9.94 2.35 -9.77
CA TRP A 79 10.55 3.41 -10.60
C TRP A 79 10.82 3.01 -12.06
N ASN A 80 10.54 1.78 -12.46
CA ASN A 80 10.58 1.33 -13.87
C ASN A 80 9.16 1.16 -14.42
#